data_AF-A0A845USJ3-F1
#
_entry.id   AF-A0A845USJ3-F1
#
_cell.length_a   1.000
_cell.length_b   1.000
_cell.length_c   1.000
_cell.angle_alpha   90.00
_cell.angle_beta   90.00
_cell.angle_gamma   90.00
#
_symmetry.space_group_name_H-M   'P 1'
#
loop_
_entity.id
_entity.type
_entity.pdbx_description
1 polymer ?
#
loop_
_entity_poly.entity_id
_entity_poly.type
_entity_poly.pdbx_seq_one_letter_code
_entity_poly.pdbx_strand_id
1 'polypeptide(L)'
;MQIEKQIDTLVERTVEATSASVMSAFERKIKKLEEERVLIKEQMASAGKPKYTFEESFELAMQFLASPWKIWNNSDFEGQRMVLRLAFVEPLGYCRNQGVRTPKISFPFKVLGNISTANCEMAHPIGFEPMASAFGGLR
;
A
#
# COMPACT_ATOMS: atom_id res chain seq x y z
N MET A 1 1.31 21.91 4.93
CA MET A 1 2.29 20.86 4.53
C MET A 1 3.54 20.93 5.41
N GLN A 2 4.35 19.87 5.51
CA GLN A 2 5.57 19.90 6.33
C GLN A 2 6.61 20.93 5.84
N ILE A 3 6.66 21.16 4.52
CA ILE A 3 7.53 22.18 3.89
C ILE A 3 7.13 23.61 4.30
N GLU A 4 5.83 23.92 4.35
CA GLU A 4 5.34 25.25 4.77
C GLU A 4 5.77 25.57 6.21
N LYS A 5 5.58 24.62 7.13
CA LYS A 5 6.04 24.76 8.53
C LYS A 5 7.55 25.00 8.62
N GLN A 6 8.34 24.33 7.77
CA GLN A 6 9.79 24.50 7.73
C GLN A 6 10.20 25.87 7.18
N ILE A 7 9.48 26.40 6.18
CA ILE A 7 9.70 27.76 5.66
C ILE A 7 9.39 28.78 6.76
N ASP A 8 8.24 28.67 7.43
CA ASP A 8 7.83 29.60 8.50
C ASP A 8 8.86 29.62 9.65
N THR A 9 9.32 28.44 10.08
CA THR A 9 10.36 28.31 11.12
C THR A 9 11.68 28.97 10.70
N LEU A 10 12.06 28.87 9.41
CA LEU A 10 13.29 29.49 8.92
C LEU A 10 13.14 31.01 8.79
N VAL A 11 11.96 31.50 8.42
CA VAL A 11 11.66 32.94 8.38
C VAL A 11 11.70 33.54 9.78
N GLU A 12 11.10 32.89 10.79
CA GLU A 12 11.18 33.36 12.18
C GLU A 12 12.65 33.44 12.66
N ARG A 13 13.45 32.42 12.36
CA ARG A 13 14.89 32.40 12.71
C ARG A 13 15.73 33.42 11.95
N THR A 14 15.28 33.90 10.78
CA THR A 14 16.00 34.99 10.09
C THR A 14 15.90 36.33 10.81
N VAL A 15 14.79 36.57 11.53
CA VAL A 15 14.59 37.81 12.30
C VAL A 15 15.55 37.87 13.50
N GLU A 16 15.93 36.72 14.04
CA GLU A 16 16.87 36.60 15.18
C GLU A 16 18.34 36.60 14.75
N ALA A 17 18.64 36.41 13.46
CA ALA A 17 20.00 36.22 12.97
C ALA A 17 20.75 37.56 12.80
N THR A 18 21.88 37.71 13.50
CA THR A 18 22.66 38.97 13.50
C THR A 18 23.79 39.01 12.47
N SER A 19 24.14 37.88 11.84
CA SER A 19 25.28 37.80 10.91
C SER A 19 24.83 37.64 9.45
N ALA A 20 25.38 38.49 8.57
CA ALA A 20 25.05 38.51 7.15
C ALA A 20 25.30 37.16 6.43
N SER A 21 26.32 36.42 6.87
CA SER A 21 26.61 35.08 6.32
C SER A 21 25.49 34.09 6.63
N VAL A 22 24.91 34.13 7.83
CA VAL A 22 23.83 33.22 8.25
C VAL A 22 22.51 33.59 7.58
N MET A 23 22.21 34.89 7.43
CA MET A 23 21.07 35.36 6.66
C MET A 23 21.09 34.84 5.22
N SER A 24 22.23 34.96 4.52
CA SER A 24 22.36 34.46 3.15
C SER A 24 22.25 32.93 3.03
N ALA A 25 22.59 32.18 4.08
CA ALA A 25 22.41 30.74 4.12
C ALA A 25 20.94 30.36 4.30
N PHE A 26 20.21 31.10 5.14
CA PHE A 26 18.77 30.92 5.31
C PHE A 26 17.99 31.31 4.06
N GLU A 27 18.28 32.43 3.43
CA GLU A 27 17.67 32.84 2.16
C GLU A 27 17.82 31.77 1.08
N ARG A 28 19.03 31.20 0.93
CA ARG A 28 19.28 30.09 0.01
C ARG A 28 18.46 28.85 0.34
N LYS A 29 18.27 28.54 1.63
CA LYS A 29 17.50 27.38 2.07
C LYS A 29 15.99 27.58 1.88
N ILE A 30 15.49 28.78 2.18
CA ILE A 30 14.10 29.17 1.94
C ILE A 30 13.79 29.09 0.44
N LYS A 31 14.67 29.63 -0.42
CA LYS A 31 14.52 29.56 -1.87
C LYS A 31 14.38 28.12 -2.38
N LYS A 32 15.24 27.21 -1.91
CA LYS A 32 15.15 25.78 -2.28
C LYS A 32 13.83 25.14 -1.86
N LEU A 33 13.38 25.39 -0.63
CA LEU A 33 12.11 24.85 -0.13
C LEU A 33 10.89 25.42 -0.88
N GLU A 34 10.96 26.68 -1.29
CA GLU A 34 9.95 27.31 -2.14
C GLU A 34 9.89 26.68 -3.54
N GLU A 35 11.04 26.43 -4.17
CA GLU A 35 11.13 25.70 -5.44
C GLU A 35 10.52 24.29 -5.33
N GLU A 36 10.88 23.54 -4.28
CA GLU A 36 10.30 22.22 -3.99
C GLU A 36 8.78 22.30 -3.75
N ARG A 37 8.30 23.31 -3.02
CA ARG A 37 6.86 23.52 -2.79
C ARG A 37 6.11 23.73 -4.09
N VAL A 38 6.65 24.53 -5.01
CA VAL A 38 6.05 24.78 -6.33
C VAL A 38 6.00 23.49 -7.15
N LEU A 39 7.11 22.74 -7.19
CA LEU A 39 7.16 21.45 -7.90
C LEU A 39 6.14 20.45 -7.35
N ILE A 40 6.00 20.33 -6.02
CA ILE A 40 5.03 19.42 -5.42
C ILE A 40 3.60 19.88 -5.73
N LYS A 41 3.31 21.18 -5.67
CA LYS A 41 1.99 21.72 -6.04
C LYS A 41 1.66 21.45 -7.51
N GLU A 42 2.63 21.61 -8.39
CA GLU A 42 2.48 21.29 -9.81
C GLU A 42 2.27 19.78 -10.03
N GLN A 43 3.05 18.93 -9.36
CA GLN A 43 2.85 17.48 -9.40
C GLN A 43 1.47 17.10 -8.90
N MET A 44 1.00 17.69 -7.80
CA MET A 44 -0.35 17.44 -7.27
C MET A 44 -1.45 17.96 -8.20
N ALA A 45 -1.23 19.06 -8.92
CA ALA A 45 -2.17 19.58 -9.89
C ALA A 45 -2.18 18.75 -11.19
N SER A 46 -1.01 18.23 -11.61
CA SER A 46 -0.84 17.36 -12.78
C SER A 46 -1.30 15.93 -12.52
N ALA A 47 -1.22 15.47 -11.27
CA ALA A 47 -1.77 14.21 -10.85
C ALA A 47 -3.29 14.29 -11.00
N GLY A 48 -3.82 13.62 -12.02
CA GLY A 48 -5.26 13.56 -12.25
C GLY A 48 -6.01 13.10 -11.00
N LYS A 49 -7.26 13.54 -10.85
CA LYS A 49 -8.10 13.08 -9.75
C LYS A 49 -8.26 11.57 -9.84
N PRO A 50 -8.05 10.81 -8.75
CA PRO A 50 -8.26 9.38 -8.78
C PRO A 50 -9.73 9.12 -9.12
N LYS A 51 -9.96 8.17 -10.04
CA LYS A 51 -11.31 7.80 -10.50
C LYS A 51 -12.17 7.22 -9.36
N TYR A 52 -11.50 6.62 -8.37
CA TYR A 52 -12.11 5.99 -7.21
C TYR A 52 -11.52 6.59 -5.95
N THR A 53 -12.33 6.61 -4.89
CA THR A 53 -11.81 6.91 -3.55
C THR A 53 -10.85 5.81 -3.11
N PHE A 54 -10.03 6.12 -2.09
CA PHE A 54 -9.13 5.13 -1.52
C PHE A 54 -9.88 3.88 -1.06
N GLU A 55 -11.02 4.06 -0.38
CA GLU A 55 -11.83 2.97 0.17
C GLU A 55 -12.37 2.05 -0.92
N GLU A 56 -12.98 2.61 -1.98
CA GLU A 56 -13.44 1.83 -3.13
C GLU A 56 -12.30 1.08 -3.83
N SER A 57 -11.14 1.71 -3.99
CA SER A 57 -9.98 1.07 -4.62
C SER A 57 -9.42 -0.08 -3.76
N PHE A 58 -9.43 0.10 -2.43
CA PHE A 58 -9.00 -0.91 -1.47
C PHE A 58 -9.96 -2.09 -1.44
N GLU A 59 -11.26 -1.84 -1.43
CA GLU A 59 -12.29 -2.87 -1.48
C GLU A 59 -12.14 -3.72 -2.74
N LEU A 60 -11.99 -3.10 -3.91
CA LEU A 60 -11.76 -3.80 -5.17
C LEU A 60 -10.49 -4.66 -5.14
N ALA A 61 -9.40 -4.15 -4.58
CA ALA A 61 -8.16 -4.91 -4.42
C ALA A 61 -8.35 -6.11 -3.49
N MET A 62 -9.07 -5.96 -2.37
CA MET A 62 -9.35 -7.05 -1.44
C MET A 62 -10.30 -8.10 -2.04
N GLN A 63 -11.33 -7.68 -2.77
CA GLN A 63 -12.21 -8.58 -3.51
C GLN A 63 -11.43 -9.41 -4.55
N PHE A 64 -10.48 -8.78 -5.25
CA PHE A 64 -9.57 -9.49 -6.15
C PHE A 64 -8.74 -10.53 -5.39
N LEU A 65 -8.06 -10.14 -4.31
CA LEU A 65 -7.23 -11.05 -3.53
C LEU A 65 -8.01 -12.21 -2.90
N ALA A 66 -9.26 -11.97 -2.51
CA ALA A 66 -10.15 -13.00 -1.95
C ALA A 66 -10.54 -14.06 -2.98
N SER A 67 -10.74 -13.68 -4.26
CA SER A 67 -11.15 -14.63 -5.29
C SER A 67 -10.67 -14.29 -6.71
N PRO A 68 -9.35 -14.42 -6.98
CA PRO A 68 -8.80 -14.15 -8.32
C PRO A 68 -9.40 -15.06 -9.41
N TRP A 69 -9.76 -16.30 -9.04
CA TRP A 69 -10.32 -17.30 -9.95
C TRP A 69 -11.68 -16.89 -10.53
N LYS A 70 -12.50 -16.14 -9.79
CA LYS A 70 -13.79 -15.66 -10.30
C LYS A 70 -13.60 -14.70 -11.47
N ILE A 71 -12.61 -13.82 -11.38
CA ILE A 71 -12.28 -12.90 -12.48
C ILE A 71 -11.74 -13.71 -13.66
N TRP A 72 -10.79 -14.63 -13.41
CA TRP A 72 -10.22 -15.48 -14.45
C TRP A 72 -11.27 -16.20 -15.30
N ASN A 73 -12.28 -16.79 -14.65
CA ASN A 73 -13.27 -17.63 -15.33
C ASN A 73 -14.36 -16.82 -16.05
N ASN A 74 -14.67 -15.62 -15.55
CA ASN A 74 -15.76 -14.79 -16.09
C ASN A 74 -15.27 -13.66 -17.02
N SER A 75 -13.95 -13.48 -17.18
CA SER A 75 -13.36 -12.40 -17.97
C SER A 75 -12.85 -12.85 -19.33
N ASP A 76 -12.83 -11.92 -20.28
CA ASP A 76 -12.15 -12.08 -21.57
C ASP A 76 -10.62 -12.24 -21.42
N PHE A 77 -9.94 -12.48 -22.54
CA PHE A 77 -8.48 -12.66 -22.60
C PHE A 77 -7.70 -11.51 -21.92
N GLU A 78 -8.16 -10.26 -22.07
CA GLU A 78 -7.52 -9.11 -21.42
C GLU A 78 -7.66 -9.14 -19.89
N GLY A 79 -8.81 -9.60 -19.38
CA GLY A 79 -9.02 -9.79 -17.95
C GLY A 79 -8.15 -10.92 -17.40
N GLN A 80 -8.06 -12.04 -18.11
CA GLN A 80 -7.14 -13.14 -17.75
C GLN A 80 -5.68 -12.68 -17.72
N ARG A 81 -5.26 -11.90 -18.73
CA ARG A 81 -3.92 -11.30 -18.78
C ARG A 81 -3.68 -10.35 -17.61
N MET A 82 -4.67 -9.56 -17.22
CA MET A 82 -4.59 -8.67 -16.07
C MET A 82 -4.42 -9.45 -14.77
N VAL A 83 -5.20 -10.52 -14.56
CA VAL A 83 -5.07 -11.40 -13.39
C VAL A 83 -3.65 -11.96 -13.29
N LEU A 84 -3.05 -12.43 -14.39
CA LEU A 84 -1.66 -12.92 -14.39
C LEU A 84 -0.66 -11.82 -14.03
N ARG A 85 -0.85 -10.60 -14.55
CA ARG A 85 0.00 -9.45 -14.24
C ARG A 85 -0.08 -9.02 -12.77
N LEU A 86 -1.23 -9.22 -12.12
CA LEU A 86 -1.40 -8.92 -10.70
C LEU A 86 -0.88 -10.06 -9.81
N ALA A 87 -1.00 -11.31 -10.27
CA ALA A 87 -0.57 -12.48 -9.52
C ALA A 87 0.95 -12.69 -9.53
N PHE A 88 1.64 -12.30 -10.62
CA PHE A 88 3.08 -12.51 -10.79
C PHE A 88 3.83 -11.19 -10.93
N VAL A 89 5.04 -11.13 -10.37
CA VAL A 89 5.93 -9.96 -10.48
C VAL A 89 6.47 -9.80 -11.90
N GLU A 90 6.74 -10.93 -12.55
CA GLU A 90 7.33 -11.01 -13.88
C GLU A 90 6.44 -11.90 -14.78
N PRO A 91 6.39 -11.66 -16.10
CA PRO A 91 5.72 -12.56 -17.03
C PRO A 91 6.25 -13.99 -16.92
N LEU A 92 5.36 -14.98 -17.07
CA LEU A 92 5.74 -16.39 -16.99
C LEU A 92 6.72 -16.75 -18.12
N GLY A 93 7.94 -17.11 -17.73
CA GLY A 93 8.92 -17.65 -18.66
C GLY A 93 8.50 -19.05 -19.13
N TYR A 94 8.46 -19.25 -20.45
CA TYR A 94 8.18 -20.55 -21.06
C TYR A 94 9.39 -21.06 -21.83
N CYS A 95 9.78 -22.32 -21.59
CA CYS A 95 10.81 -23.01 -22.34
C CYS A 95 10.23 -24.30 -22.92
N ARG A 96 10.26 -24.47 -24.24
CA ARG A 96 9.66 -25.65 -24.92
C ARG A 96 10.10 -26.99 -24.33
N ASN A 97 11.36 -27.09 -23.91
CA ASN A 97 11.94 -28.35 -23.40
C ASN A 97 11.76 -28.53 -21.89
N GLN A 98 11.46 -27.46 -21.14
CA GLN A 98 11.44 -27.47 -19.67
C GLN A 98 10.09 -26.98 -19.09
N GLY A 99 9.12 -26.66 -19.94
CA GLY A 99 7.81 -26.18 -19.56
C GLY A 99 7.80 -24.74 -19.02
N VAL A 100 6.78 -24.46 -18.19
CA VAL A 100 6.62 -23.17 -17.50
C VAL A 100 7.58 -23.10 -16.32
N ARG A 101 8.35 -22.02 -16.23
CA ARG A 101 9.30 -21.80 -15.13
C ARG A 101 8.58 -21.49 -13.82
N THR A 102 9.25 -21.71 -12.70
CA THR A 102 8.77 -21.31 -11.37
C THR A 102 8.47 -19.80 -11.35
N PRO A 103 7.20 -19.40 -11.20
CA PRO A 103 6.82 -17.99 -11.21
C PRO A 103 7.31 -17.28 -9.95
N LYS A 104 7.71 -16.01 -10.09
CA LYS A 104 7.82 -15.11 -8.94
C LYS A 104 6.44 -14.53 -8.63
N ILE A 105 5.82 -15.06 -7.58
CA ILE A 105 4.51 -14.61 -7.10
C ILE A 105 4.61 -13.18 -6.53
N SER A 106 3.57 -12.38 -6.72
CA SER A 106 3.50 -11.01 -6.20
C SER A 106 3.41 -10.98 -4.68
N PHE A 107 3.78 -9.84 -4.09
CA PHE A 107 3.90 -9.68 -2.64
C PHE A 107 2.61 -10.05 -1.86
N PRO A 108 1.40 -9.61 -2.27
CA PRO A 108 0.17 -9.94 -1.55
C PRO A 108 -0.04 -11.46 -1.40
N PHE A 109 0.19 -12.23 -2.47
CA PHE A 109 0.03 -13.69 -2.44
C PHE A 109 1.13 -14.39 -1.64
N LYS A 110 2.36 -13.85 -1.60
CA LYS A 110 3.41 -14.36 -0.70
C LYS A 110 3.00 -14.23 0.76
N VAL A 111 2.44 -13.08 1.14
CA VAL A 111 1.94 -12.85 2.50
C VAL A 111 0.79 -13.80 2.82
N LEU A 112 -0.18 -13.94 1.92
CA LEU A 112 -1.31 -14.87 2.10
C LEU A 112 -0.84 -16.32 2.26
N GLY A 113 0.17 -16.75 1.50
CA GLY A 113 0.78 -18.08 1.64
C GLY A 113 1.47 -18.30 3.00
N ASN A 114 2.10 -17.26 3.55
CA ASN A 114 2.68 -17.33 4.90
C ASN A 114 1.60 -17.42 5.98
N ILE A 115 0.47 -16.72 5.82
CA ILE A 115 -0.66 -16.78 6.76
C ILE A 115 -1.29 -18.17 6.75
N SER A 116 -1.49 -18.78 5.58
CA SER A 116 -2.11 -20.10 5.46
C SER A 116 -1.23 -21.26 5.94
N THR A 117 0.09 -21.04 6.02
CA THR A 117 1.07 -22.04 6.49
C THR A 117 1.48 -21.83 7.95
N ALA A 118 1.01 -20.78 8.61
CA ALA A 118 1.19 -20.60 10.04
C ALA A 118 0.45 -21.73 10.79
N ASN A 119 1.07 -22.28 11.83
CA ASN A 119 0.42 -23.23 12.71
C ASN A 119 -0.76 -22.54 13.39
N CYS A 120 -1.97 -22.78 12.89
CA CYS A 120 -3.20 -22.30 13.50
C CYS A 120 -3.42 -23.09 14.80
N GLU A 121 -3.02 -22.52 15.94
CA GLU A 121 -3.42 -23.05 17.25
C GLU A 121 -4.87 -22.64 17.55
N MET A 122 -5.64 -23.57 18.08
CA MET A 122 -7.00 -23.27 18.54
C MET A 122 -6.91 -22.38 19.79
N ALA A 123 -7.61 -21.25 19.80
CA ALA A 123 -7.74 -20.46 21.00
C ALA A 123 -8.40 -21.31 22.11
N HIS A 124 -7.95 -21.14 23.35
CA HIS A 124 -8.59 -21.82 24.48
C HIS A 124 -10.08 -21.44 24.54
N PRO A 125 -10.99 -22.38 24.85
CA PRO A 125 -12.42 -22.11 24.95
C PRO A 125 -12.78 -21.01 25.95
N ILE A 126 -11.87 -20.72 26.90
CA ILE A 126 -12.04 -19.72 27.94
C ILE A 126 -11.82 -18.33 27.33
N GLY A 127 -12.86 -17.49 27.34
CA GLY A 127 -12.78 -16.06 27.01
C GLY A 127 -13.34 -15.65 25.65
N PHE A 128 -13.67 -16.59 24.76
CA PHE A 128 -14.37 -16.29 23.50
C PHE A 128 -15.90 -16.40 23.61
N GLU A 129 -16.38 -17.36 24.40
CA GLU A 129 -17.79 -17.49 24.78
C GLU A 129 -17.87 -17.72 26.30
N PRO A 130 -18.90 -17.22 26.99
CA PRO A 130 -19.16 -17.63 28.36
C PRO A 130 -19.31 -19.16 28.38
N MET A 131 -18.57 -19.82 29.28
CA MET A 131 -18.51 -21.27 29.39
C MET A 131 -19.94 -21.85 29.45
N ALA A 132 -20.43 -22.40 28.33
CA ALA A 132 -21.71 -23.10 28.34
C ALA A 132 -21.55 -24.28 29.28
N SER A 133 -22.37 -24.33 30.34
CA SER A 133 -22.24 -25.37 31.35
C SER A 133 -22.41 -26.73 30.68
N ALA A 134 -21.49 -27.66 30.95
CA ALA A 134 -21.50 -29.03 30.40
C ALA A 134 -22.70 -29.88 30.87
N PHE A 135 -23.65 -29.31 31.61
CA PHE A 135 -24.87 -29.99 32.00
C PHE A 135 -25.99 -29.65 31.03
N GLY A 136 -26.26 -30.60 30.13
CA GLY A 136 -27.56 -30.69 29.48
C GLY A 136 -28.64 -30.60 30.55
N GLY A 137 -29.58 -29.68 30.36
CA GLY A 137 -30.73 -29.54 31.23
C GLY A 137 -31.45 -30.88 31.35
N LEU A 138 -31.41 -31.44 32.56
CA LEU A 138 -32.30 -32.53 32.96
C LEU A 138 -33.73 -32.01 32.89
N ARG A 139 -34.53 -32.67 32.05
CA ARG A 139 -35.98 -32.77 32.24
C ARG A 139 -36.25 -33.93 33.19
#